data_AF-A4XK70-F1
#
_entry.id   AF-A4XK70-F1
#
_cell.length_a   1.000
_cell.length_b   1.000
_cell.length_c   1.000
_cell.angle_alpha   90.00
_cell.angle_beta   90.00
_cell.angle_gamma   90.00
#
_symmetry.space_group_name_H-M   'P 1'
#
loop_
_entity.id
_entity.type
_entity.pdbx_description
1 polymer ?
#
loop_
_entity_poly.entity_id
_entity_poly.type
_entity_poly.pdbx_seq_one_letter_code
_entity_poly.pdbx_strand_id
1 'polypeptide(L)'
;MSSKYFEIFANVDDMTGEELSLALEKIMQAGALDVYFTPIYMKKGRPAYKLGVIAKSESFEDVVDAVFRWTSTIGVRYVELKRIEMERKQENMKEVPLRLKISSYKDIKRLKLEFEDIKKLTE
;
A
#
# COMPACT_ATOMS: atom_id res chain seq x y z
N MET A 1 -1.18 -13.61 18.30
CA MET A 1 0.16 -13.47 17.70
C MET A 1 0.24 -12.10 17.07
N SER A 2 1.37 -11.38 17.21
CA SER A 2 1.58 -10.12 16.49
C SER A 2 1.59 -10.44 14.99
N SER A 3 0.69 -9.84 14.20
CA SER A 3 0.66 -10.04 12.75
C SER A 3 2.02 -9.67 12.17
N LYS A 4 2.57 -10.55 11.34
CA LYS A 4 3.83 -10.28 10.64
C LYS A 4 3.52 -9.45 9.40
N TYR A 5 4.45 -8.55 9.07
CA TYR A 5 4.38 -7.73 7.88
C TYR A 5 5.56 -8.06 6.97
N PHE A 6 5.36 -7.95 5.66
CA PHE A 6 6.40 -8.19 4.67
C PHE A 6 6.45 -7.04 3.67
N GLU A 7 7.65 -6.62 3.26
CA GLU A 7 7.86 -5.91 2.00
C GLU A 7 8.22 -6.93 0.94
N ILE A 8 7.42 -7.02 -0.13
CA ILE A 8 7.66 -7.81 -1.33
C ILE A 8 8.07 -6.82 -2.42
N PHE A 9 9.14 -7.10 -3.16
CA PHE A 9 9.62 -6.19 -4.19
C PHE A 9 10.22 -6.90 -5.41
N ALA A 10 10.02 -6.27 -6.55
CA ALA A 10 10.49 -6.70 -7.85
C ALA A 10 10.93 -5.48 -8.69
N ASN A 11 11.79 -5.71 -9.68
CA ASN A 11 12.14 -4.68 -10.65
C ASN A 11 11.53 -5.06 -12.00
N VAL A 12 10.94 -4.10 -12.69
CA VAL A 12 10.28 -4.25 -13.98
C VAL A 12 10.78 -3.16 -14.93
N ASP A 13 11.37 -3.57 -16.07
CA ASP A 13 11.95 -2.67 -17.09
C ASP A 13 11.22 -2.73 -18.44
N ASP A 14 10.18 -3.55 -18.53
CA ASP A 14 9.45 -3.90 -19.76
C ASP A 14 7.93 -3.73 -19.62
N MET A 15 7.49 -2.85 -18.72
CA MET A 15 6.09 -2.48 -18.53
C MET A 15 5.86 -0.99 -18.72
N THR A 16 4.72 -0.65 -19.31
CA THR A 16 4.23 0.72 -19.46
C THR A 16 3.57 1.25 -18.17
N GLY A 17 3.39 2.56 -18.06
CA GLY A 17 2.71 3.17 -16.92
C GLY A 17 1.25 2.69 -16.74
N GLU A 18 0.55 2.38 -17.83
CA GLU A 18 -0.83 1.88 -17.78
C GLU A 18 -0.88 0.45 -17.21
N GLU A 19 0.04 -0.42 -17.63
CA GLU A 19 0.17 -1.78 -17.10
C GLU A 19 0.56 -1.76 -15.62
N LEU A 20 1.47 -0.87 -15.22
CA LEU A 20 1.85 -0.69 -13.82
C LEU A 20 0.67 -0.18 -12.98
N SER A 21 -0.15 0.72 -13.52
CA SER A 21 -1.37 1.20 -12.86
C SER A 21 -2.38 0.08 -12.65
N LEU A 22 -2.61 -0.76 -13.66
CA LEU A 22 -3.49 -1.93 -13.55
C LEU A 22 -2.95 -2.94 -12.53
N ALA A 23 -1.64 -3.21 -12.57
CA ALA A 23 -0.99 -4.11 -11.62
C ALA A 23 -1.17 -3.63 -10.18
N LEU A 24 -0.98 -2.33 -9.93
CA LEU A 24 -1.21 -1.73 -8.62
C LEU A 24 -2.63 -1.99 -8.11
N GLU A 25 -3.64 -1.72 -8.93
CA GLU A 25 -5.04 -1.94 -8.55
C GLU A 25 -5.30 -3.41 -8.18
N LYS A 26 -4.79 -4.35 -8.99
CA LYS A 26 -4.99 -5.79 -8.80
C LYS A 26 -4.26 -6.32 -7.57
N ILE A 27 -3.04 -5.83 -7.32
CA ILE A 27 -2.27 -6.19 -6.13
C ILE A 27 -2.93 -5.62 -4.86
N MET A 28 -3.46 -4.39 -4.91
CA MET A 28 -4.26 -3.83 -3.81
C MET A 28 -5.52 -4.67 -3.54
N GLN A 29 -6.23 -5.12 -4.59
CA GLN A 29 -7.40 -6.01 -4.48
C GLN A 29 -7.05 -7.37 -3.86
N ALA A 30 -5.83 -7.87 -4.04
CA ALA A 30 -5.34 -9.11 -3.44
C ALA A 30 -5.02 -8.99 -1.93
N GLY A 31 -5.21 -7.82 -1.33
CA GLY A 31 -5.02 -7.62 0.11
C GLY A 31 -3.65 -7.06 0.50
N ALA A 32 -2.96 -6.41 -0.45
CA ALA A 32 -1.83 -5.56 -0.10
C ALA A 32 -2.29 -4.38 0.78
N LEU A 33 -1.46 -4.01 1.75
CA LEU A 33 -1.66 -2.83 2.60
C LEU A 33 -1.19 -1.55 1.91
N ASP A 34 -0.20 -1.66 1.04
CA ASP A 34 0.37 -0.55 0.27
C ASP A 34 1.10 -1.09 -0.96
N VAL A 35 1.11 -0.30 -2.04
CA VAL A 35 1.80 -0.60 -3.30
C VAL A 35 2.39 0.69 -3.85
N TYR A 36 3.67 0.67 -4.20
CA TYR A 36 4.35 1.84 -4.74
C TYR A 36 5.38 1.47 -5.81
N PHE A 37 5.75 2.48 -6.61
CA PHE A 37 6.79 2.38 -7.62
C PHE A 37 7.91 3.40 -7.34
N THR A 38 9.15 2.96 -7.42
CA THR A 38 10.33 3.84 -7.37
C THR A 38 11.05 3.78 -8.72
N PRO A 39 11.27 4.92 -9.42
CA PRO A 39 12.01 4.92 -10.67
C PRO A 39 13.48 4.56 -10.42
N ILE A 40 14.03 3.68 -11.24
CA ILE A 40 15.42 3.21 -11.16
C ILE A 40 16.03 3.08 -12.56
N TYR A 41 17.35 2.91 -12.62
CA TYR A 41 18.04 2.45 -13.82
C TYR A 41 18.58 1.04 -13.61
N MET A 42 18.45 0.19 -14.63
CA MET A 42 18.98 -1.17 -14.64
C MET A 42 20.15 -1.31 -15.61
N LYS A 43 20.74 -2.52 -15.68
CA LYS A 43 21.82 -2.85 -16.62
C LYS A 43 21.48 -2.41 -18.04
N LYS A 44 22.49 -2.08 -18.85
CA LYS A 44 22.32 -1.52 -20.21
C LYS A 44 21.61 -0.16 -20.23
N GLY A 45 21.60 0.58 -19.12
CA GLY A 45 21.05 1.93 -19.05
C GLY A 45 19.52 2.01 -19.20
N ARG A 46 18.81 0.90 -18.96
CA ARG A 46 17.34 0.85 -19.11
C ARG A 46 16.65 1.56 -17.96
N PRO A 47 15.78 2.56 -18.23
CA PRO A 47 14.83 3.07 -17.25
C PRO A 47 13.87 1.94 -16.84
N ALA A 48 13.58 1.85 -15.55
CA ALA A 48 12.76 0.79 -14.97
C ALA A 48 12.05 1.30 -13.70
N TYR A 49 11.18 0.47 -13.14
CA TYR A 49 10.53 0.71 -11.86
C TYR A 49 10.82 -0.42 -10.88
N LYS A 50 11.16 -0.08 -9.64
CA LYS A 50 11.08 -1.00 -8.51
C LYS A 50 9.64 -0.95 -7.97
N LEU A 51 8.92 -2.05 -8.11
CA LEU A 51 7.67 -2.31 -7.41
C LEU A 51 7.98 -2.67 -5.96
N GLY A 52 7.34 -1.99 -5.02
CA GLY A 52 7.30 -2.37 -3.60
C GLY A 52 5.86 -2.58 -3.16
N VAL A 53 5.64 -3.65 -2.40
CA VAL A 53 4.33 -4.06 -1.89
C VAL A 53 4.44 -4.40 -0.42
N ILE A 54 3.58 -3.84 0.42
CA ILE A 54 3.49 -4.19 1.83
C ILE A 54 2.30 -5.10 2.05
N ALA A 55 2.52 -6.28 2.64
CA ALA A 55 1.46 -7.25 2.93
C ALA A 55 1.55 -7.76 4.36
N LYS A 56 0.44 -8.29 4.88
CA LYS A 56 0.47 -9.07 6.12
C LYS A 56 0.80 -10.52 5.81
N SER A 57 1.16 -11.29 6.83
CA SER A 57 1.32 -12.74 6.72
C SER A 57 0.11 -13.44 6.11
N GLU A 58 -1.11 -12.98 6.42
CA GLU A 58 -2.33 -13.66 5.97
C GLU A 58 -2.63 -13.44 4.48
N SER A 59 -2.17 -12.32 3.89
CA SER A 59 -2.37 -12.01 2.46
C SER A 59 -1.11 -12.19 1.62
N PHE A 60 -0.02 -12.70 2.20
CA PHE A 60 1.29 -12.76 1.54
C PHE A 60 1.24 -13.58 0.23
N GLU A 61 0.67 -14.79 0.27
CA GLU A 61 0.62 -15.67 -0.90
C GLU A 61 -0.26 -15.12 -2.02
N ASP A 62 -1.44 -14.60 -1.68
CA ASP A 62 -2.37 -13.98 -2.65
C ASP A 62 -1.74 -12.75 -3.32
N VAL A 63 -1.03 -11.93 -2.54
CA VAL A 63 -0.31 -10.76 -3.05
C VAL A 63 0.83 -11.19 -3.98
N VAL A 64 1.57 -12.25 -3.64
CA VAL A 64 2.64 -12.78 -4.51
C VAL A 64 2.07 -13.34 -5.82
N ASP A 65 0.95 -14.09 -5.79
CA ASP A 65 0.27 -14.54 -7.03
C ASP A 65 -0.15 -13.34 -7.87
N ALA A 66 -0.74 -12.30 -7.25
CA ALA A 66 -1.14 -11.11 -7.97
C ALA A 66 0.05 -10.38 -8.61
N VAL A 67 1.19 -10.28 -7.93
CA VAL A 67 2.41 -9.69 -8.51
C VAL A 67 2.86 -10.48 -9.74
N PHE A 68 2.89 -11.81 -9.69
CA PHE A 68 3.28 -12.63 -10.84
C PHE A 68 2.25 -12.60 -11.97
N ARG A 69 0.96 -12.51 -11.65
CA ARG A 69 -0.12 -12.49 -12.63
C ARG A 69 -0.20 -11.17 -13.40
N TRP A 70 0.07 -10.06 -12.72
CA TRP A 70 -0.19 -8.72 -13.25
C TRP A 70 1.07 -7.92 -13.56
N THR A 71 2.25 -8.51 -13.40
CA THR A 71 3.52 -7.90 -13.82
C THR A 71 4.31 -8.84 -14.70
N SER A 72 5.28 -8.31 -15.45
CA SER A 72 6.22 -9.10 -16.25
C SER A 72 7.31 -9.77 -15.40
N THR A 73 7.33 -9.54 -14.08
CA THR A 73 8.45 -10.02 -13.26
C THR A 73 8.47 -11.54 -13.19
N ILE A 74 9.68 -12.11 -13.26
CA ILE A 74 9.91 -13.55 -13.13
C ILE A 74 10.24 -13.96 -11.70
N GLY A 75 10.39 -13.01 -10.78
CA GLY A 75 10.77 -13.29 -9.40
C GLY A 75 10.57 -12.10 -8.49
N VAL A 76 10.14 -12.38 -7.25
CA VAL A 76 10.04 -11.40 -6.17
C VAL A 76 11.09 -11.69 -5.10
N ARG A 77 11.50 -10.64 -4.40
CA ARG A 77 12.25 -10.74 -3.13
C ARG A 77 11.35 -10.23 -2.02
N TYR A 78 11.55 -10.69 -0.80
CA TYR A 78 10.81 -10.18 0.34
C TYR A 78 11.65 -10.09 1.61
N VAL A 79 11.23 -9.23 2.54
CA VAL A 79 11.80 -9.08 3.88
C VAL A 79 10.68 -8.97 4.91
N GLU A 80 10.89 -9.54 6.10
CA GLU A 80 9.98 -9.34 7.24
C GLU A 80 10.19 -7.94 7.84
N LEU A 81 9.09 -7.23 8.07
CA LEU A 81 9.07 -5.89 8.63
C LEU A 81 8.58 -5.90 10.08
N LYS A 82 9.17 -5.03 10.89
CA LYS A 82 8.60 -4.61 12.16
C LYS A 82 7.86 -3.30 11.96
N ARG A 83 6.65 -3.21 12.49
CA ARG A 83 5.81 -2.02 12.37
C ARG A 83 5.37 -1.56 13.75
N ILE A 84 5.50 -0.26 13.99
CA ILE A 84 4.86 0.43 15.11
C ILE A 84 3.74 1.26 14.51
N GLU A 85 2.53 1.04 15.00
CA GLU A 85 1.34 1.75 14.53
C GLU A 85 0.72 2.56 15.67
N MET A 86 0.17 3.73 15.33
CA MET A 86 -0.76 4.42 16.22
C MET A 86 -2.06 3.59 16.28
N GLU A 87 -2.67 3.52 17.46
CA GLU A 87 -4.04 3.04 17.58
C GLU A 87 -4.96 3.98 16.81
N ARG A 88 -5.91 3.42 16.05
CA ARG A 88 -6.82 4.20 15.21
C ARG A 88 -8.25 3.96 15.68
N LYS A 89 -8.99 5.05 15.85
CA LYS A 89 -10.43 5.04 16.09
C LYS A 89 -11.11 5.97 15.10
N GLN A 90 -12.32 5.60 14.71
CA GLN A 90 -13.16 6.43 13.87
C GLN A 90 -14.42 6.78 14.67
N GLU A 91 -14.75 8.06 14.71
CA GLU A 91 -15.92 8.58 15.42
C GLU A 91 -16.74 9.46 14.48
N ASN A 92 -18.07 9.35 14.55
CA ASN A 92 -18.98 10.25 13.83
C ASN A 92 -19.17 11.53 14.64
N MET A 93 -19.13 12.69 13.98
CA MET A 93 -19.50 13.95 14.61
C MET A 93 -21.01 13.98 14.88
N LYS A 94 -21.42 14.56 16.02
CA LYS A 94 -22.83 14.57 16.44
C LYS A 94 -23.70 15.51 15.62
N GLU A 95 -23.15 16.65 15.22
CA GLU A 95 -23.89 17.77 14.62
C GLU A 95 -23.79 17.81 13.09
N VAL A 96 -22.76 17.17 12.53
CA VAL A 96 -22.49 17.16 11.09
C VAL A 96 -22.13 15.73 10.65
N PRO A 97 -22.53 15.29 9.44
CA PRO A 97 -22.29 13.92 8.96
C PRO A 97 -20.84 13.71 8.50
N LEU A 98 -19.88 14.08 9.34
CA LEU A 98 -18.45 13.98 9.09
C LEU A 98 -17.82 12.97 10.04
N ARG A 99 -16.85 12.22 9.53
CA ARG A 99 -16.10 11.24 10.31
C ARG A 99 -14.75 11.80 10.73
N LEU A 100 -14.46 11.66 12.02
CA LEU A 100 -13.18 11.98 12.63
C LEU A 100 -12.33 10.71 12.74
N LYS A 101 -11.14 10.77 12.16
CA LYS A 101 -10.10 9.79 12.35
C LYS A 101 -9.19 10.23 13.48
N ILE A 102 -9.20 9.47 14.56
CA ILE A 102 -8.38 9.69 15.74
C ILE A 102 -7.23 8.68 15.70
N SER A 103 -5.99 9.16 15.78
CA SER A 103 -4.80 8.32 15.88
C SER A 103 -4.05 8.64 17.18
N SER A 104 -3.77 7.63 18.00
CA SER A 104 -3.10 7.79 19.30
C SER A 104 -1.86 6.89 19.45
N TYR A 105 -0.80 7.42 20.05
CA TYR A 105 0.39 6.67 20.44
C TYR A 105 1.02 7.31 21.66
N LYS A 106 0.99 6.60 22.80
CA LYS A 106 1.36 7.15 24.11
C LYS A 106 0.56 8.43 24.40
N ASP A 107 1.24 9.53 24.68
CA ASP A 107 0.69 10.86 24.94
C ASP A 107 0.34 11.64 23.66
N ILE A 108 0.70 11.14 22.49
CA ILE A 108 0.46 11.81 21.20
C ILE A 108 -0.94 11.44 20.69
N LYS A 109 -1.75 12.47 20.38
CA LYS A 109 -3.05 12.33 19.74
C LYS A 109 -3.15 13.20 18.49
N ARG A 110 -3.66 12.64 17.40
CA ARG A 110 -3.94 13.33 16.13
C ARG A 110 -5.41 13.16 15.76
N LEU A 111 -6.03 14.23 15.31
CA LEU A 111 -7.39 14.24 14.79
C LEU A 111 -7.33 14.75 13.35
N LYS A 112 -7.96 14.01 12.43
CA LYS A 112 -8.16 14.44 11.05
C LYS A 112 -9.59 14.12 10.64
N LEU A 113 -10.20 14.99 9.84
CA LEU A 113 -11.43 14.63 9.13
C LEU A 113 -11.10 13.60 8.05
N GLU A 114 -12.03 12.68 7.80
CA GLU A 114 -11.87 11.67 6.76
C GLU A 114 -11.88 12.35 5.39
N PHE A 115 -10.89 12.01 4.55
CA PHE A 115 -10.64 12.72 3.28
C PHE A 115 -11.87 12.72 2.35
N GLU A 116 -12.56 11.58 2.23
CA GLU A 116 -13.79 11.46 1.43
C GLU A 116 -14.91 12.38 1.92
N ASP A 117 -14.98 12.65 3.22
CA ASP A 117 -16.01 13.53 3.78
C ASP A 117 -15.66 15.00 3.53
N ILE A 118 -14.37 15.36 3.58
CA ILE A 118 -13.90 16.70 3.19
C ILE A 118 -14.19 16.96 1.72
N LYS A 119 -13.90 15.98 0.85
CA LYS A 119 -14.12 16.10 -0.60
C LYS A 119 -15.58 16.41 -0.93
N LYS A 120 -16.53 15.73 -0.28
CA LYS A 120 -17.97 15.97 -0.43
C LYS A 120 -18.45 17.35 0.04
N LEU A 121 -17.71 18.03 0.92
CA LEU A 121 -18.05 19.38 1.38
C LEU A 121 -17.55 20.47 0.43
N THR A 122 -16.64 20.13 -0.48
CA THR A 122 -16.00 21.08 -1.41
C THR A 122 -16.51 20.96 -2.85
N GLU A 123 -17.39 19.99 -3.12
CA GLU A 123 -18.13 19.81 -4.36
C GLU A 123 -19.54 20.43 -4.23
#